data_AF-A0A397JP56-F1
#
_entry.id   AF-A0A397JP56-F1
#
_cell.length_a   1.000
_cell.length_b   1.000
_cell.length_c   1.000
_cell.angle_alpha   90.00
_cell.angle_beta   90.00
_cell.angle_gamma   90.00
#
_symmetry.space_group_name_H-M   'P 1'
#
loop_
_entity.id
_entity.type
_entity.pdbx_description
1 polymer ?
#
loop_
_entity_poly.entity_id
_entity_poly.type
_entity_poly.pdbx_seq_one_letter_code
_entity_poly.pdbx_strand_id
1 'polypeptide(L)'
;MGKEAHKFREFFTLIDPTKKTANKKVVCNFCIKEYTLSVVSCRTECFVSNKAKLCRTHLKKCINFERQVPETERIEILAWKIPENNKKIIKKQKNNKGKNEDSSEENKENKEPLRSTTKTQSLSNGLAFTFFENQETKDVFTFIAPALKLPSRKVMSDRILSKSTKVLTQSIIKIVQENKIGVTAAFDE
;
A
#
# COMPACT_ATOMS: atom_id res chain seq x y z
N MET A 1 -25.38 -15.43 -12.22
CA MET A 1 -24.93 -14.81 -13.48
C MET A 1 -23.83 -13.80 -13.17
N GLY A 2 -22.60 -14.05 -13.63
CA GLY A 2 -21.44 -13.22 -13.30
C GLY A 2 -21.43 -11.93 -14.11
N LYS A 3 -21.03 -10.81 -13.49
CA LYS A 3 -20.78 -9.56 -14.23
C LYS A 3 -19.65 -9.80 -15.24
N GLU A 4 -19.82 -9.32 -16.46
CA GLU A 4 -18.74 -9.34 -17.46
C GLU A 4 -17.48 -8.65 -16.93
N ALA A 5 -16.33 -9.24 -17.25
CA ALA A 5 -15.05 -8.67 -16.88
C ALA A 5 -14.80 -7.37 -17.66
N HIS A 6 -14.26 -6.35 -16.99
CA HIS A 6 -13.91 -5.11 -17.68
C HIS A 6 -12.68 -5.30 -18.58
N LYS A 7 -12.62 -4.56 -19.69
CA LYS A 7 -11.54 -4.64 -20.69
C LYS A 7 -10.12 -4.51 -20.09
N PHE A 8 -9.95 -3.65 -19.07
CA PHE A 8 -8.65 -3.49 -18.42
C PHE A 8 -8.10 -4.77 -17.77
N ARG A 9 -8.88 -5.84 -17.59
CA ARG A 9 -8.43 -7.08 -16.96
C ARG A 9 -7.28 -7.74 -17.72
N GLU A 10 -7.19 -7.53 -19.03
CA GLU A 10 -6.12 -8.11 -19.88
C GLU A 10 -4.70 -7.66 -19.46
N PHE A 11 -4.59 -6.48 -18.85
CA PHE A 11 -3.31 -5.94 -18.38
C PHE A 11 -2.96 -6.37 -16.95
N PHE A 12 -3.78 -7.21 -16.32
CA PHE A 12 -3.55 -7.59 -14.93
C PHE A 12 -3.78 -9.09 -14.68
N THR A 13 -2.98 -9.63 -13.77
CA THR A 13 -3.11 -10.99 -13.25
C THR A 13 -3.95 -10.96 -11.97
N LEU A 14 -4.98 -11.80 -11.87
CA LEU A 14 -5.77 -11.94 -10.66
C LEU A 14 -4.98 -12.65 -9.56
N ILE A 15 -5.05 -12.10 -8.35
CA ILE A 15 -4.55 -12.75 -7.15
C ILE A 15 -5.73 -13.18 -6.30
N ASP A 16 -5.71 -14.45 -5.92
CA ASP A 16 -6.69 -14.98 -5.00
C ASP A 16 -6.58 -14.30 -3.63
N PRO A 17 -7.70 -13.83 -3.08
CA PRO A 17 -7.67 -13.14 -1.81
C PRO A 17 -7.26 -14.11 -0.69
N THR A 18 -6.42 -13.65 0.22
CA THR A 18 -6.00 -14.41 1.41
C THR A 18 -7.17 -14.75 2.35
N LYS A 19 -8.30 -14.06 2.22
CA LYS A 19 -9.55 -14.31 2.94
C LYS A 19 -10.70 -14.39 1.93
N LYS A 20 -11.59 -15.39 2.08
CA LYS A 20 -12.76 -15.58 1.20
C LYS A 20 -13.69 -14.37 1.10
N THR A 21 -13.67 -13.48 2.08
CA THR A 21 -14.50 -12.26 2.17
C THR A 21 -13.82 -11.00 1.61
N ALA A 22 -12.54 -11.07 1.24
CA ALA A 22 -11.81 -9.91 0.75
C ALA A 22 -12.03 -9.68 -0.75
N ASN A 23 -11.98 -8.41 -1.17
CA ASN A 23 -12.08 -8.04 -2.58
C ASN A 23 -10.97 -8.70 -3.41
N LYS A 24 -11.33 -9.22 -4.59
CA LYS A 24 -10.35 -9.76 -5.55
C LYS A 24 -9.32 -8.68 -5.90
N LYS A 25 -8.04 -9.02 -5.74
CA LYS A 25 -6.92 -8.14 -6.09
C LYS A 25 -6.36 -8.52 -7.44
N VAL A 26 -5.74 -7.55 -8.10
CA VAL A 26 -5.10 -7.74 -9.39
C VAL A 26 -3.73 -7.07 -9.39
N VAL A 27 -2.77 -7.68 -10.10
CA VAL A 27 -1.39 -7.22 -10.23
C VAL A 27 -1.09 -6.85 -11.66
N CYS A 28 -0.38 -5.74 -11.86
CA CYS A 28 -0.04 -5.25 -13.19
C CYS A 28 0.95 -6.17 -13.92
N ASN A 29 0.58 -6.60 -15.13
CA ASN A 29 1.41 -7.51 -15.93
C ASN A 29 2.73 -6.88 -16.38
N PHE A 30 2.75 -5.57 -16.63
CA PHE A 30 3.97 -4.82 -16.95
C PHE A 30 4.95 -4.81 -15.77
N CYS A 31 4.43 -4.68 -14.54
CA CYS A 31 5.26 -4.80 -13.33
C CYS A 31 5.76 -6.23 -13.10
N ILE A 32 4.97 -7.24 -13.45
CA ILE A 32 5.40 -8.65 -13.36
C ILE A 32 6.55 -8.92 -14.34
N LYS A 33 6.49 -8.36 -15.56
CA LYS A 33 7.55 -8.52 -16.57
C LYS A 33 8.90 -7.93 -16.14
N GLU A 34 8.89 -6.75 -15.52
CA GLU A 34 10.14 -6.10 -15.03
C GLU A 34 10.70 -6.72 -13.75
N TYR A 35 9.83 -7.32 -12.95
CA TYR A 35 10.22 -7.94 -11.70
C TYR A 35 9.84 -9.43 -11.75
N THR A 36 9.26 -9.95 -10.68
CA THR A 36 8.65 -11.29 -10.61
C THR A 36 7.37 -11.20 -9.78
N LEU A 37 6.42 -12.11 -9.97
CA LEU A 37 5.13 -12.07 -9.27
C LEU A 37 5.28 -12.02 -7.74
N SER A 38 6.28 -12.71 -7.17
CA SER A 38 6.59 -12.70 -5.73
C SER A 38 7.04 -11.34 -5.22
N VAL A 39 7.89 -10.64 -5.99
CA VAL A 39 8.36 -9.29 -5.67
C VAL A 39 7.23 -8.27 -5.79
N VAL A 40 6.43 -8.39 -6.85
CA VAL A 40 5.33 -7.46 -7.14
C VAL A 40 4.20 -7.59 -6.13
N SER A 41 3.92 -8.81 -5.67
CA SER A 41 2.91 -9.07 -4.63
C SER A 41 3.27 -8.44 -3.27
N CYS A 42 4.57 -8.18 -3.03
CA CYS A 42 5.06 -7.52 -1.83
C CYS A 42 5.04 -5.97 -1.93
N ARG A 43 4.90 -5.42 -3.14
CA ARG A 43 4.88 -3.98 -3.41
C ARG A 43 3.44 -3.48 -3.52
N THR A 44 3.02 -2.69 -2.53
CA THR A 44 1.66 -2.12 -2.47
C THR A 44 1.32 -1.24 -3.65
N GLU A 45 2.32 -0.70 -4.34
CA GLU A 45 2.15 0.17 -5.50
C GLU A 45 1.82 -0.60 -6.79
N CYS A 46 2.02 -1.91 -6.82
CA CYS A 46 1.89 -2.73 -8.03
C CYS A 46 0.62 -3.59 -8.08
N PHE A 47 -0.23 -3.53 -7.06
CA PHE A 47 -1.51 -4.22 -7.02
C PHE A 47 -2.67 -3.27 -6.69
N VAL A 48 -3.84 -3.55 -7.27
CA VAL A 48 -5.08 -2.80 -7.01
C VAL A 48 -6.26 -3.74 -6.81
N SER A 49 -7.38 -3.21 -6.33
CA SER A 49 -8.63 -3.98 -6.36
C SER A 49 -9.12 -4.15 -7.80
N ASN A 50 -9.76 -5.27 -8.11
CA ASN A 50 -10.31 -5.58 -9.43
C ASN A 50 -11.53 -4.69 -9.78
N LYS A 51 -11.29 -3.40 -10.01
CA LYS A 51 -12.26 -2.39 -10.43
C LYS A 51 -11.66 -1.61 -11.59
N ALA A 52 -12.40 -1.49 -12.69
CA ALA A 52 -11.95 -0.83 -13.92
C ALA A 52 -11.33 0.56 -13.69
N LYS A 53 -11.95 1.40 -12.86
CA LYS A 53 -11.44 2.73 -12.50
C LYS A 53 -10.08 2.68 -11.82
N LEU A 54 -9.87 1.71 -10.92
CA LEU A 54 -8.60 1.56 -10.20
C LEU A 54 -7.51 1.00 -11.11
N CYS A 55 -7.84 0.03 -11.96
CA CYS A 55 -6.93 -0.49 -12.98
C CYS A 55 -6.45 0.61 -13.94
N ARG A 56 -7.37 1.42 -14.49
CA ARG A 56 -7.01 2.56 -15.35
C ARG A 56 -6.14 3.59 -14.62
N THR A 57 -6.48 3.91 -13.38
CA THR A 57 -5.70 4.86 -12.56
C THR A 57 -4.29 4.35 -12.28
N HIS A 58 -4.14 3.04 -12.05
CA HIS A 58 -2.83 2.41 -11.89
C HIS A 58 -2.01 2.50 -13.18
N LEU A 59 -2.56 2.10 -14.33
CA LEU A 59 -1.86 2.19 -15.62
C LEU A 59 -1.38 3.62 -15.91
N LYS A 60 -2.22 4.63 -15.65
CA LYS A 60 -1.86 6.04 -15.83
C LYS A 60 -0.62 6.48 -15.04
N LYS A 61 -0.32 5.84 -13.89
CA LYS A 61 0.82 6.17 -13.03
C LYS A 61 1.97 5.15 -13.11
N CYS A 62 1.79 4.06 -13.86
CA CYS A 62 2.71 2.95 -13.86
C CYS A 62 3.90 3.24 -14.78
N ILE A 63 5.09 3.38 -14.20
CA ILE A 63 6.32 3.67 -14.96
C ILE A 63 6.68 2.55 -15.95
N ASN A 64 6.37 1.30 -15.61
CA ASN A 64 6.65 0.15 -16.47
C ASN A 64 5.69 0.10 -17.66
N PHE A 65 4.44 0.49 -17.47
CA PHE A 65 3.48 0.64 -18.57
C PHE A 65 3.90 1.79 -19.50
N GLU A 66 4.36 2.90 -18.93
CA GLU A 66 4.91 4.03 -19.69
C GLU A 66 6.11 3.67 -20.54
N ARG A 67 7.00 2.80 -20.05
CA ARG A 67 8.21 2.37 -20.78
C ARG A 67 7.94 1.30 -21.84
N GLN A 68 7.01 0.38 -21.57
CA GLN A 68 6.78 -0.79 -22.44
C GLN A 68 5.71 -0.57 -23.51
N VAL A 69 4.87 0.46 -23.38
CA VAL A 69 3.77 0.73 -24.32
C VAL A 69 3.98 2.10 -24.96
N PRO A 70 4.02 2.20 -26.30
CA PRO A 70 4.21 3.47 -26.99
C PRO A 70 3.05 4.44 -26.70
N GLU A 71 3.32 5.73 -26.79
CA GLU A 71 2.37 6.77 -26.36
C GLU A 71 1.03 6.72 -27.08
N THR A 72 1.02 6.41 -28.38
CA THR A 72 -0.20 6.24 -29.18
C THR A 72 -1.12 5.16 -28.60
N GLU A 73 -0.58 3.97 -28.35
CA GLU A 73 -1.31 2.85 -27.74
C GLU A 73 -1.73 3.17 -26.31
N ARG A 74 -0.91 3.88 -25.52
CA ARG A 74 -1.26 4.28 -24.15
C ARG A 74 -2.51 5.17 -24.13
N ILE A 75 -2.59 6.14 -25.05
CA ILE A 75 -3.74 7.04 -25.15
C ILE A 75 -5.01 6.25 -25.48
N GLU A 76 -4.93 5.33 -26.44
CA GLU A 76 -6.07 4.47 -26.83
C GLU A 76 -6.54 3.58 -25.69
N ILE A 77 -5.62 2.88 -25.02
CA ILE A 77 -5.92 2.01 -23.88
C ILE A 77 -6.54 2.81 -22.74
N LEU A 78 -5.99 3.98 -22.43
CA LEU A 78 -6.51 4.85 -21.39
C LEU A 78 -7.82 5.53 -21.79
N ALA A 79 -8.21 5.56 -23.06
CA ALA A 79 -9.48 6.12 -23.51
C ALA A 79 -10.66 5.13 -23.42
N TRP A 80 -10.42 3.86 -23.11
CA TRP A 80 -11.46 2.84 -23.00
C TRP A 80 -12.57 3.22 -22.01
N LYS A 81 -13.83 2.99 -22.41
CA LYS A 81 -15.01 3.27 -21.59
C LYS A 81 -14.99 2.42 -20.31
N ILE A 82 -15.15 3.08 -19.16
CA ILE A 82 -15.34 2.41 -17.87
C ILE A 82 -16.85 2.29 -17.63
N PRO A 83 -17.39 1.09 -17.39
CA PRO A 83 -18.77 0.96 -16.93
C PRO A 83 -18.89 1.58 -15.54
N GLU A 84 -19.61 2.69 -15.42
CA GLU A 84 -19.90 3.31 -14.13
C GLU A 84 -20.82 2.41 -13.31
N ASN A 85 -20.33 2.01 -12.14
CA ASN A 85 -21.12 1.25 -11.19
C ASN A 85 -22.03 2.25 -10.45
N ASN A 86 -23.17 2.58 -11.06
CA ASN A 86 -24.21 3.45 -10.50
C ASN A 86 -24.79 2.82 -9.22
N LYS A 87 -24.21 3.10 -8.06
CA LYS A 87 -24.87 2.89 -6.76
C LYS A 87 -24.63 4.06 -5.80
N LYS A 88 -25.69 4.86 -5.68
CA LYS A 88 -26.10 5.78 -4.61
C LYS A 88 -25.54 7.22 -4.63
N ILE A 89 -26.13 8.03 -5.50
CA ILE A 89 -26.44 9.45 -5.21
C ILE A 89 -27.96 9.53 -5.08
N ILE A 90 -28.53 9.45 -3.86
CA ILE A 90 -29.92 9.89 -3.59
C ILE A 90 -30.04 10.43 -2.15
N LYS A 91 -30.09 11.79 -2.05
CA LYS A 91 -30.85 12.69 -1.13
C LYS A 91 -30.49 12.68 0.38
N LYS A 92 -30.34 13.82 1.07
CA LYS A 92 -31.21 15.01 1.10
C LYS A 92 -30.43 16.21 1.68
N GLN A 93 -30.44 17.35 0.97
CA GLN A 93 -30.37 18.67 1.59
C GLN A 93 -31.65 18.89 2.41
N LYS A 94 -31.52 19.29 3.69
CA LYS A 94 -32.40 20.27 4.36
C LYS A 94 -31.89 20.60 5.78
N ASN A 95 -31.70 21.90 5.98
CA ASN A 95 -31.81 22.70 7.21
C ASN A 95 -30.66 22.73 8.23
N ASN A 96 -30.06 23.92 8.34
CA ASN A 96 -29.36 24.41 9.52
C ASN A 96 -30.33 24.59 10.71
N LYS A 97 -30.01 23.99 11.87
CA LYS A 97 -30.05 24.62 13.21
C LYS A 97 -29.41 23.65 14.21
N GLY A 98 -28.33 24.07 14.87
CA GLY A 98 -27.44 23.18 15.61
C GLY A 98 -27.89 22.78 17.02
N LYS A 99 -27.14 21.82 17.60
CA LYS A 99 -26.46 21.89 18.90
C LYS A 99 -25.67 20.58 19.10
N ASN A 100 -24.57 20.74 19.85
CA ASN A 100 -23.54 19.79 20.30
C ASN A 100 -23.97 18.33 20.48
N GLU A 101 -23.08 17.39 20.14
CA GLU A 101 -22.29 16.62 21.11
C GLU A 101 -21.35 15.64 20.39
N ASP A 102 -20.44 15.11 21.19
CA ASP A 102 -19.10 14.59 20.95
C ASP A 102 -18.96 13.39 19.97
N SER A 103 -17.70 13.14 19.59
CA SER A 103 -17.15 11.98 18.87
C SER A 103 -17.22 11.95 17.34
N SER A 104 -16.04 11.94 16.69
CA SER A 104 -15.66 10.89 15.72
C SER A 104 -14.31 11.16 15.03
N GLU A 105 -13.41 10.21 15.24
CA GLU A 105 -12.43 9.62 14.31
C GLU A 105 -12.06 10.40 13.02
N GLU A 106 -10.89 11.06 13.07
CA GLU A 106 -10.23 11.58 11.87
C GLU A 106 -9.62 10.47 10.99
N ASN A 107 -10.29 10.27 9.85
CA ASN A 107 -9.75 9.98 8.50
C ASN A 107 -8.29 9.52 8.39
N LYS A 108 -8.12 8.22 8.11
CA LYS A 108 -6.83 7.51 8.00
C LYS A 108 -6.20 7.48 6.60
N GLU A 109 -6.74 8.18 5.60
CA GLU A 109 -6.39 7.92 4.19
C GLU A 109 -5.35 8.89 3.58
N ASN A 110 -4.92 9.95 4.28
CA ASN A 110 -3.90 10.89 3.78
C ASN A 110 -2.47 10.67 4.34
N LYS A 111 -2.19 9.59 5.08
CA LYS A 111 -0.92 9.40 5.81
C LYS A 111 0.11 8.45 5.16
N GLU A 112 -0.22 7.79 4.04
CA GLU A 112 0.64 6.75 3.44
C GLU A 112 1.78 7.28 2.54
N PRO A 113 1.61 8.29 1.67
CA PRO A 113 2.65 8.68 0.70
C PRO A 113 3.91 9.29 1.32
N LEU A 114 3.75 10.04 2.41
CA LEU A 114 4.85 10.71 3.10
C LEU A 114 5.67 9.72 3.96
N ARG A 115 4.99 8.74 4.53
CA ARG A 115 5.56 7.82 5.53
C ARG A 115 6.41 6.72 4.90
N SER A 116 6.27 6.51 3.58
CA SER A 116 7.18 5.71 2.77
C SER A 116 8.44 6.49 2.39
N THR A 117 8.31 7.79 2.08
CA THR A 117 9.42 8.67 1.69
C THR A 117 10.39 8.93 2.84
N THR A 118 9.88 9.15 4.06
CA THR A 118 10.74 9.36 5.25
C THR A 118 11.59 8.12 5.59
N LYS A 119 11.08 6.92 5.28
CA LYS A 119 11.82 5.67 5.50
C LYS A 119 12.93 5.47 4.50
N THR A 120 12.64 5.68 3.21
CA THR A 120 13.66 5.57 2.16
C THR A 120 14.77 6.59 2.38
N GLN A 121 14.43 7.82 2.81
CA GLN A 121 15.42 8.84 3.16
C GLN A 121 16.30 8.45 4.35
N SER A 122 15.74 7.87 5.42
CA SER A 122 16.56 7.44 6.57
C SER A 122 17.56 6.35 6.21
N LEU A 123 17.14 5.37 5.40
CA LEU A 123 18.00 4.26 4.99
C LEU A 123 19.00 4.67 3.91
N SER A 124 18.62 5.53 2.96
CA SER A 124 19.51 6.01 1.90
C SER A 124 20.58 6.97 2.40
N ASN A 125 20.24 7.78 3.40
CA ASN A 125 21.11 8.86 3.89
C ASN A 125 21.79 8.51 5.23
N GLY A 126 21.64 7.27 5.70
CA GLY A 126 22.27 6.82 6.96
C GLY A 126 21.76 7.53 8.21
N LEU A 127 20.55 8.09 8.18
CA LEU A 127 20.00 8.83 9.31
C LEU A 127 19.38 7.86 10.32
N ALA A 128 19.75 8.06 11.59
CA ALA A 128 19.14 7.32 12.69
C ALA A 128 17.62 7.54 12.75
N PHE A 129 16.85 6.54 13.20
CA PHE A 129 15.39 6.68 13.34
C PHE A 129 14.97 7.78 14.32
N THR A 130 15.87 8.18 15.23
CA THR A 130 15.70 9.31 16.16
C THR A 130 15.74 10.67 15.45
N PHE A 131 16.21 10.75 14.20
CA PHE A 131 16.31 11.99 13.43
C PHE A 131 14.97 12.76 13.35
N PHE A 132 13.87 12.04 13.14
CA PHE A 132 12.52 12.62 13.07
C PHE A 132 11.93 12.99 14.45
N GLU A 133 12.63 12.63 15.55
CA GLU A 133 12.22 12.96 16.91
C GLU A 133 12.95 14.21 17.45
N ASN A 134 14.06 14.62 16.80
CA ASN A 134 14.77 15.85 17.11
C ASN A 134 13.87 17.08 16.93
N GLN A 135 13.98 18.04 17.87
CA GLN A 135 13.11 19.20 17.91
C GLN A 135 13.35 20.16 16.73
N GLU A 136 14.60 20.44 16.38
CA GLU A 136 14.95 21.28 15.23
C GLU A 136 14.42 20.67 13.93
N THR A 137 14.53 19.34 13.78
CA THR A 137 13.93 18.64 12.64
C THR A 137 12.42 18.86 12.59
N LYS A 138 11.71 18.70 13.72
CA LYS A 138 10.26 18.92 13.78
C LYS A 138 9.89 20.35 13.42
N ASP A 139 10.67 21.33 13.87
CA ASP A 139 10.42 22.75 13.61
C ASP A 139 10.59 23.06 12.11
N VAL A 140 11.64 22.53 11.47
CA VAL A 140 11.84 22.65 10.02
C VAL A 140 10.69 22.02 9.25
N PHE A 141 10.27 20.80 9.60
CA PHE A 141 9.16 20.13 8.92
C PHE A 141 7.82 20.84 9.15
N THR A 142 7.63 21.43 10.34
CA THR A 142 6.44 22.20 10.69
C THR A 142 6.40 23.53 9.94
N PHE A 143 7.56 24.17 9.76
CA PHE A 143 7.71 25.38 8.96
C PHE A 143 7.41 25.11 7.47
N ILE A 144 7.99 24.06 6.90
CA ILE A 144 7.79 23.69 5.49
C ILE A 144 6.36 23.21 5.25
N ALA A 145 5.81 22.41 6.16
CA ALA A 145 4.50 21.80 6.04
C ALA A 145 3.84 21.60 7.42
N PRO A 146 3.07 22.56 7.93
CA PRO A 146 2.54 22.51 9.30
C PRO A 146 1.48 21.40 9.51
N ALA A 147 0.83 20.94 8.45
CA ALA A 147 -0.11 19.81 8.51
C ALA A 147 0.59 18.44 8.58
N LEU A 148 1.93 18.41 8.52
CA LEU A 148 2.72 17.19 8.41
C LEU A 148 2.94 16.52 9.77
N LYS A 149 2.43 15.31 9.95
CA LYS A 149 2.69 14.51 11.15
C LYS A 149 3.86 13.56 10.90
N LEU A 150 5.03 13.87 11.48
CA LEU A 150 6.21 13.02 11.41
C LEU A 150 5.99 11.69 12.18
N PRO A 151 6.49 10.57 11.64
CA PRO A 151 6.41 9.28 12.33
C PRO A 151 7.42 9.21 13.49
N SER A 152 7.04 8.56 14.59
CA SER A 152 7.99 8.25 15.67
C SER A 152 8.94 7.11 15.30
N ARG A 153 10.08 7.04 15.99
CA ARG A 153 11.08 5.97 15.87
C ARG A 153 10.44 4.60 16.04
N LYS A 154 9.59 4.43 17.06
CA LYS A 154 8.90 3.16 17.34
C LYS A 154 8.10 2.71 16.12
N VAL A 155 7.27 3.58 15.55
CA VAL A 155 6.43 3.20 14.40
C VAL A 155 7.26 2.96 13.13
N MET A 156 8.39 3.65 12.97
CA MET A 156 9.32 3.39 11.88
C MET A 156 9.97 2.01 12.03
N SER A 157 10.55 1.75 13.19
CA SER A 157 11.22 0.50 13.56
C SER A 157 10.27 -0.70 13.48
N ASP A 158 9.12 -0.64 14.15
CA ASP A 158 8.16 -1.75 14.21
C ASP A 158 7.66 -2.14 12.83
N ARG A 159 7.46 -1.18 11.91
CA ARG A 159 6.99 -1.50 10.55
C ARG A 159 8.10 -2.13 9.69
N ILE A 160 9.37 -1.89 9.99
CA ILE A 160 10.51 -2.56 9.32
C ILE A 160 10.73 -3.94 9.94
N LEU A 161 10.91 -3.98 11.28
CA LEU A 161 11.13 -5.21 12.01
C LEU A 161 9.97 -6.18 11.87
N SER A 162 8.72 -5.76 11.98
CA SER A 162 7.58 -6.69 11.96
C SER A 162 7.48 -7.57 10.71
N LYS A 163 7.97 -7.11 9.54
CA LYS A 163 8.01 -7.95 8.34
C LYS A 163 9.15 -8.94 8.41
N SER A 164 10.36 -8.45 8.68
CA SER A 164 11.57 -9.28 8.74
C SER A 164 11.50 -10.30 9.88
N THR A 165 11.04 -9.88 11.06
CA THR A 165 10.80 -10.75 12.21
C THR A 165 9.79 -11.83 11.88
N LYS A 166 8.66 -11.54 11.22
CA LYS A 166 7.68 -12.58 10.85
C LYS A 166 8.26 -13.65 9.93
N VAL A 167 9.03 -13.24 8.92
CA VAL A 167 9.69 -14.17 8.00
C VAL A 167 10.70 -15.02 8.77
N LEU A 168 11.55 -14.38 9.57
CA LEU A 168 12.55 -15.06 10.38
C LEU A 168 11.92 -16.05 11.36
N THR A 169 10.88 -15.65 12.09
CA THR A 169 10.15 -16.52 13.03
C THR A 169 9.54 -17.73 12.32
N GLN A 170 8.96 -17.56 11.14
CA GLN A 170 8.43 -18.69 10.36
C GLN A 170 9.53 -19.66 9.94
N SER A 171 10.68 -19.15 9.48
CA SER A 171 11.84 -19.98 9.13
C SER A 171 12.39 -20.73 10.34
N ILE A 172 12.54 -20.06 11.49
CA ILE A 172 13.01 -20.69 12.74
C ILE A 172 12.04 -21.78 13.20
N ILE A 173 10.73 -21.52 13.20
CA ILE A 173 9.72 -22.51 13.59
C ILE A 173 9.83 -23.77 12.72
N LYS A 174 9.97 -23.60 11.39
CA LYS A 174 10.11 -24.74 10.48
C LYS A 174 11.36 -25.56 10.80
N ILE A 175 12.50 -24.90 11.01
CA ILE A 175 13.76 -25.56 11.38
C ILE A 175 13.61 -26.33 12.69
N VAL A 176 12.94 -25.74 13.69
CA VAL A 176 12.69 -26.39 14.98
C VAL A 176 11.78 -27.61 14.84
N GLN A 177 10.73 -27.53 14.02
CA GLN A 177 9.80 -28.65 13.79
C GLN A 177 10.47 -29.84 13.09
N GLU A 178 11.46 -29.59 12.23
CA GLU A 178 12.20 -30.63 11.51
C GLU A 178 13.37 -31.21 12.35
N ASN A 179 13.69 -30.61 13.49
CA ASN A 179 14.86 -30.96 14.28
C ASN A 179 14.62 -32.15 15.21
N LYS A 180 15.30 -33.28 14.94
CA LYS A 180 15.16 -34.53 15.72
C LYS A 180 15.96 -34.55 17.02
N ILE A 181 16.95 -33.66 17.16
CA ILE A 181 17.96 -33.69 18.23
C ILE A 181 17.53 -32.80 19.43
N GLY A 182 16.46 -32.02 19.29
CA GLY A 182 15.96 -31.09 20.31
C GLY A 182 16.55 -29.68 20.17
N VAL A 183 16.09 -28.74 21.00
CA VAL A 183 16.52 -27.33 21.00
C VAL A 183 17.15 -26.99 22.35
N THR A 184 18.34 -26.39 22.34
CA THR A 184 18.98 -25.86 23.56
C THR A 184 18.80 -24.35 23.61
N ALA A 185 18.35 -23.82 24.74
CA ALA A 185 18.25 -22.39 24.99
C ALA A 185 19.29 -21.99 26.04
N ALA A 186 20.05 -20.93 25.74
CA ALA A 186 20.92 -20.28 26.71
C ALA A 186 20.20 -19.04 27.26
N PHE A 187 20.28 -18.85 28.57
CA PHE A 187 19.77 -17.66 29.25
C PHE A 187 20.97 -16.92 29.81
N ASP A 188 21.15 -15.67 29.39
CA ASP A 188 22.11 -14.75 29.98
C ASP A 188 21.47 -14.08 31.22
N GLU A 189 22.28 -13.79 32.23
CA GLU A 189 21.88 -13.20 33.53
C GLU A 189 21.84 -11.67 33.49
#